data_AF-A0AAP1Y9U7-F1
#
_entry.id   AF-A0AAP1Y9U7-F1
#
_cell.length_a   1.000
_cell.length_b   1.000
_cell.length_c   1.000
_cell.angle_alpha   90.00
_cell.angle_beta   90.00
_cell.angle_gamma   90.00
#
_symmetry.space_group_name_H-M   'P 1'
#
loop_
_entity.id
_entity.type
_entity.pdbx_description
1 polymer ?
#
loop_
_entity_poly.entity_id
_entity_poly.type
_entity_poly.pdbx_seq_one_letter_code
_entity_poly.pdbx_strand_id
1 'polypeptide(L)'
;MKTRRYVAAAVHVIGFAVALTLLWQAVRFCKGKVGAPLVDQAIAIADLLFPSLPNGDPSPVVLVLGWLGQAFYYLYGVAAWVMIAFLVSRCLYVIARVIAVGLQQYCAEVAAAWAEDARRERVTSARSRRLELRKRRDEPRTGGALSAAAIGTLFGFAIAFLSSGSR
;
A
#
# COMPACT_ATOMS: atom_id res chain seq x y z
N MET A 1 19.25 -35.12 -8.80
CA MET A 1 18.20 -34.19 -9.32
C MET A 1 16.88 -34.25 -8.55
N LYS A 2 16.33 -35.42 -8.20
CA LYS A 2 15.03 -35.54 -7.50
C LYS A 2 15.03 -34.88 -6.10
N THR A 3 16.09 -35.04 -5.31
CA THR A 3 16.19 -34.53 -3.93
C THR A 3 16.07 -33.00 -3.83
N ARG A 4 16.74 -32.24 -4.71
CA ARG A 4 16.64 -30.76 -4.75
C ARG A 4 15.23 -30.29 -5.07
N ARG A 5 14.50 -31.04 -5.89
CA ARG A 5 13.11 -30.75 -6.26
C ARG A 5 12.15 -30.98 -5.10
N TYR A 6 12.34 -32.05 -4.32
CA TYR A 6 11.59 -32.30 -3.08
C TYR A 6 11.87 -31.24 -2.01
N VAL A 7 13.14 -30.84 -1.83
CA VAL A 7 13.50 -29.78 -0.88
C VAL A 7 12.87 -28.45 -1.29
N ALA A 8 12.91 -28.08 -2.57
CA ALA A 8 12.25 -26.86 -3.05
C ALA A 8 10.73 -26.89 -2.86
N ALA A 9 10.09 -28.04 -3.11
CA ALA A 9 8.66 -28.21 -2.86
C ALA A 9 8.31 -28.08 -1.36
N ALA A 10 9.13 -28.66 -0.47
CA ALA A 10 8.97 -28.53 0.97
C ALA A 10 9.08 -27.07 1.43
N VAL A 11 10.09 -26.33 0.94
CA VAL A 11 10.24 -24.89 1.24
C VAL A 11 9.04 -24.09 0.74
N HIS A 12 8.47 -24.44 -0.42
CA HIS A 12 7.25 -23.82 -0.91
C HIS A 12 6.04 -24.04 -0.01
N VAL A 13 5.83 -25.27 0.44
CA VAL A 13 4.71 -25.62 1.35
C VAL A 13 4.88 -24.93 2.69
N ILE A 14 6.10 -24.96 3.25
CA ILE A 14 6.43 -24.25 4.50
C ILE A 14 6.21 -22.75 4.32
N GLY A 15 6.66 -22.18 3.21
CA GLY A 15 6.50 -20.75 2.94
C GLY A 15 5.05 -20.32 2.78
N PHE A 16 4.21 -21.16 2.19
CA PHE A 16 2.77 -20.94 2.14
C PHE A 16 2.14 -21.00 3.54
N ALA A 17 2.51 -22.00 4.35
CA ALA A 17 2.03 -22.12 5.72
C ALA A 17 2.42 -20.89 6.56
N VAL A 18 3.67 -20.42 6.45
CA VAL A 18 4.15 -19.22 7.13
C VAL A 18 3.35 -17.98 6.69
N ALA A 19 3.15 -17.78 5.38
CA ALA A 19 2.35 -16.66 4.87
C ALA A 19 0.90 -16.71 5.39
N LEU A 20 0.29 -17.90 5.46
CA LEU A 20 -1.04 -18.09 6.01
C LEU A 20 -1.10 -17.76 7.50
N THR A 21 -0.09 -18.16 8.28
CA THR A 21 -0.02 -17.79 9.71
C THR A 21 0.14 -16.29 9.91
N LEU A 22 0.83 -15.58 9.02
CA LEU A 22 0.95 -14.12 9.06
C LEU A 22 -0.37 -13.42 8.70
N LEU A 23 -1.10 -13.94 7.70
CA LEU A 23 -2.46 -13.47 7.40
C LEU A 23 -3.42 -13.71 8.57
N TRP A 24 -3.26 -14.82 9.29
CA TRP A 24 -4.04 -15.07 10.51
C TRP A 24 -3.78 -14.02 11.60
N GLN A 25 -2.58 -13.42 11.67
CA GLN A 25 -2.33 -12.32 12.59
C GLN A 25 -3.17 -11.07 12.25
N ALA A 26 -3.52 -10.83 10.98
CA ALA A 26 -4.44 -9.76 10.62
C ALA A 26 -5.84 -9.95 11.25
N VAL A 27 -6.33 -11.20 11.29
CA VAL A 27 -7.60 -11.53 11.95
C VAL A 27 -7.49 -11.32 13.47
N ARG A 28 -6.35 -11.72 14.06
CA ARG A 28 -6.11 -11.49 15.50
C ARG A 28 -5.98 -10.01 15.83
N PHE A 29 -5.41 -9.22 14.93
CA PHE A 29 -5.37 -7.77 15.02
C PHE A 29 -6.77 -7.15 15.00
N CYS A 30 -7.64 -7.55 14.06
CA CYS A 30 -9.04 -7.10 14.06
C CYS A 30 -9.81 -7.51 15.33
N LYS A 31 -9.42 -8.62 15.97
CA LYS A 31 -9.97 -9.06 17.27
C LYS A 31 -9.36 -8.33 18.47
N GLY A 32 -8.46 -7.37 18.26
CA GLY A 32 -7.74 -6.65 19.32
C GLY A 32 -6.77 -7.50 20.12
N LYS A 33 -6.41 -8.71 19.65
CA LYS A 33 -5.52 -9.63 20.38
C LYS A 33 -4.03 -9.36 20.15
N VAL A 34 -3.70 -8.61 19.10
CA VAL A 34 -2.34 -8.27 18.67
C VAL A 34 -2.41 -6.86 18.09
N GLY A 35 -1.36 -6.06 18.27
CA GLY A 35 -1.22 -4.74 17.64
C GLY A 35 -0.78 -4.82 16.17
N ALA A 36 -0.62 -3.67 15.54
CA ALA A 36 -0.10 -3.55 14.18
C ALA A 36 1.39 -3.14 14.25
N PRO A 37 2.34 -4.06 14.03
CA PRO A 37 3.75 -3.83 14.39
C PRO A 37 4.38 -2.60 13.73
N LEU A 38 3.99 -2.26 12.50
CA LEU A 38 4.51 -1.08 11.79
C LEU A 38 3.76 0.21 12.17
N VAL A 39 2.45 0.10 12.42
CA VAL A 39 1.59 1.24 12.74
C VAL A 39 1.82 1.68 14.18
N ASP A 40 1.94 0.73 15.11
CA ASP A 40 2.22 1.00 16.52
C ASP A 40 3.61 1.66 16.69
N GLN A 41 4.61 1.24 15.91
CA GLN A 41 5.91 1.91 15.89
C GLN A 41 5.82 3.34 15.35
N ALA A 42 5.05 3.55 14.27
CA ALA A 42 4.85 4.89 13.71
C ALA A 42 4.11 5.81 14.69
N ILE A 43 3.11 5.30 15.42
CA ILE A 43 2.40 6.03 16.47
C ILE A 43 3.36 6.37 17.61
N ALA A 44 4.14 5.41 18.10
CA ALA A 44 5.11 5.66 19.16
C ALA A 44 6.16 6.73 18.78
N ILE A 45 6.61 6.75 17.52
CA ILE A 45 7.51 7.78 17.01
C ILE A 45 6.79 9.13 16.90
N ALA A 46 5.53 9.14 16.44
CA ALA A 46 4.73 10.35 16.35
C ALA A 46 4.48 10.97 17.73
N ASP A 47 4.17 10.15 18.74
CA ASP A 47 3.98 10.59 20.13
C ASP A 47 5.27 11.15 20.74
N LEU A 48 6.43 10.60 20.36
CA LEU A 48 7.73 11.12 20.77
C LEU A 48 8.03 12.50 20.14
N LEU A 49 7.67 12.69 18.87
CA LEU A 49 7.92 13.92 18.12
C LEU A 49 6.91 15.03 18.43
N PHE A 50 5.68 14.65 18.75
CA PHE A 50 4.55 15.55 19.00
C PHE A 50 3.86 15.15 20.31
N PRO A 51 4.49 15.39 21.47
CA PRO A 51 3.89 15.03 22.75
C PRO A 51 2.54 15.74 22.91
N SER A 52 1.52 14.96 23.20
CA SER A 52 0.16 15.46 23.40
C SER A 52 0.11 16.47 24.54
N LEU A 53 -0.41 17.66 24.26
CA LEU A 53 -0.73 18.67 25.28
C LEU A 53 -1.81 18.11 26.24
N PRO A 54 -1.68 18.32 27.56
CA PRO A 54 -2.67 17.87 28.52
C PRO A 54 -3.98 18.63 28.28
N ASN A 55 -4.98 17.95 27.72
CA ASN A 55 -6.27 18.54 27.40
C ASN A 55 -7.35 18.04 28.35
N GLY A 56 -8.15 18.99 28.87
CA GLY A 56 -9.44 18.71 29.50
C GLY A 56 -10.46 18.15 28.51
N ASP A 57 -11.73 18.10 28.92
CA ASP A 57 -12.79 17.35 28.22
C ASP A 57 -12.78 17.55 26.69
N PRO A 58 -12.70 16.44 25.91
CA PRO A 58 -12.54 16.52 24.47
C PRO A 58 -13.79 17.09 23.81
N SER A 59 -13.61 18.03 22.89
CA SER A 59 -14.71 18.56 22.09
C SER A 59 -15.31 17.47 21.18
N PRO A 60 -16.60 17.56 20.80
CA PRO A 60 -17.22 16.60 19.89
C PRO A 60 -16.48 16.40 18.56
N VAL A 61 -15.77 17.44 18.09
CA VAL A 61 -14.94 17.38 16.88
C VAL A 61 -13.72 16.48 17.08
N VAL A 62 -13.06 16.57 18.24
CA VAL A 62 -11.94 15.68 18.59
C VAL A 62 -12.42 14.24 18.72
N LEU A 63 -13.64 14.02 19.23
CA LEU A 63 -14.25 12.70 19.28
C LEU A 63 -14.41 12.10 17.88
N VAL A 64 -15.04 12.83 16.94
CA VAL A 64 -15.24 12.39 15.54
C VAL A 64 -13.91 12.12 14.84
N LEU A 65 -12.91 12.98 15.04
CA LEU A 65 -11.55 12.75 14.53
C LEU A 65 -10.90 11.51 15.15
N GLY A 66 -11.18 11.21 16.43
CA GLY A 66 -10.75 9.98 17.09
C GLY A 66 -11.34 8.72 16.45
N TRP A 67 -12.64 8.71 16.14
CA TRP A 67 -13.27 7.61 15.40
C TRP A 67 -12.66 7.42 14.01
N LEU A 68 -12.38 8.51 13.32
CA LEU A 68 -11.72 8.47 12.01
C LEU A 68 -10.28 7.94 12.13
N GLY A 69 -9.53 8.37 13.12
CA GLY A 69 -8.19 7.86 13.44
C GLY A 69 -8.21 6.36 13.73
N GLN A 70 -9.22 5.89 14.47
CA GLN A 70 -9.40 4.47 14.75
C GLN A 70 -9.73 3.66 13.49
N ALA A 71 -10.55 4.19 12.58
CA ALA A 71 -10.82 3.55 11.29
C ALA A 71 -9.53 3.42 10.45
N PHE A 72 -8.73 4.48 10.39
CA PHE A 72 -7.43 4.44 9.71
C PHE A 72 -6.46 3.47 10.37
N TYR A 73 -6.42 3.39 11.71
CA TYR A 73 -5.59 2.43 12.43
C TYR A 73 -5.88 0.98 12.01
N TYR A 74 -7.15 0.58 11.95
CA TYR A 74 -7.51 -0.76 11.50
C TYR A 74 -7.22 -0.99 10.02
N LEU A 75 -7.48 0.01 9.16
CA LEU A 75 -7.17 -0.08 7.73
C LEU A 75 -5.67 -0.29 7.50
N TYR A 76 -4.83 0.55 8.10
CA TYR A 76 -3.37 0.47 7.98
C TYR A 76 -2.81 -0.77 8.67
N GLY A 77 -3.36 -1.19 9.80
CA GLY A 77 -2.93 -2.40 10.49
C GLY A 77 -3.19 -3.67 9.69
N VAL A 78 -4.37 -3.80 9.08
CA VAL A 78 -4.67 -4.91 8.16
C VAL A 78 -3.74 -4.85 6.95
N ALA A 79 -3.56 -3.67 6.34
CA ALA A 79 -2.66 -3.49 5.21
C ALA A 79 -1.21 -3.88 5.57
N ALA A 80 -0.72 -3.51 6.75
CA ALA A 80 0.62 -3.84 7.23
C ALA A 80 0.81 -5.36 7.35
N TRP A 81 -0.14 -6.08 7.96
CA TRP A 81 -0.07 -7.54 8.08
C TRP A 81 -0.11 -8.25 6.72
N VAL A 82 -0.95 -7.78 5.80
CA VAL A 82 -1.02 -8.30 4.42
C VAL A 82 0.31 -8.05 3.69
N MET A 83 0.88 -6.85 3.81
CA MET A 83 2.16 -6.52 3.19
C MET A 83 3.32 -7.36 3.75
N ILE A 84 3.36 -7.61 5.06
CA ILE A 84 4.34 -8.49 5.68
C ILE A 84 4.19 -9.93 5.17
N ALA A 85 2.96 -10.46 5.16
CA ALA A 85 2.69 -11.81 4.66
C ALA A 85 3.10 -11.95 3.18
N PHE A 86 2.79 -10.94 2.37
CA PHE A 86 3.17 -10.89 0.96
C PHE A 86 4.69 -10.87 0.80
N LEU A 87 5.40 -9.99 1.51
CA LEU A 87 6.85 -9.87 1.42
C LEU A 87 7.54 -11.18 1.82
N VAL A 88 7.13 -11.78 2.94
CA VAL A 88 7.66 -13.06 3.41
C VAL A 88 7.39 -14.18 2.40
N SER A 89 6.17 -14.24 1.82
CA SER A 89 5.85 -15.20 0.77
C SER A 89 6.75 -15.04 -0.45
N ARG A 90 7.02 -13.80 -0.89
CA ARG A 90 7.92 -13.52 -2.02
C ARG A 90 9.35 -13.92 -1.72
N CYS A 91 9.87 -13.63 -0.52
CA CYS A 91 11.20 -14.06 -0.10
C CYS A 91 11.32 -15.59 -0.12
N LEU A 92 10.34 -16.30 0.45
CA LEU A 92 10.35 -17.77 0.50
C LEU A 92 10.20 -18.40 -0.89
N TYR A 93 9.41 -17.80 -1.77
CA TYR A 93 9.34 -18.19 -3.18
C TYR A 93 10.70 -18.10 -3.87
N VAL A 94 11.41 -16.98 -3.70
CA VAL A 94 12.74 -16.77 -4.28
C VAL A 94 13.73 -17.79 -3.73
N ILE A 95 13.74 -18.00 -2.41
CA ILE A 95 14.62 -19.00 -1.77
C ILE A 95 14.33 -20.40 -2.32
N ALA A 96 13.06 -20.80 -2.45
CA ALA A 96 12.69 -22.08 -3.02
C ALA A 96 13.18 -22.25 -4.47
N ARG A 97 13.06 -21.19 -5.29
CA ARG A 97 13.53 -21.20 -6.68
C ARG A 97 15.05 -21.27 -6.75
N VAL A 98 15.77 -20.53 -5.92
CA VAL A 98 17.24 -20.58 -5.82
C VAL A 98 17.71 -21.98 -5.43
N ILE A 99 17.00 -22.67 -4.52
CA ILE A 99 17.32 -24.07 -4.15
C ILE A 99 17.07 -25.04 -5.32
N ALA A 100 15.99 -24.83 -6.08
CA ALA A 100 15.58 -25.68 -7.18
C ALA A 100 16.54 -25.59 -8.38
N VAL A 101 16.87 -24.37 -8.82
CA VAL A 101 17.60 -24.11 -10.06
C VAL A 101 19.07 -23.76 -9.80
N GLY A 102 19.40 -23.26 -8.61
CA GLY A 102 20.73 -22.75 -8.28
C GLY A 102 20.83 -21.23 -8.48
N LEU A 103 21.68 -20.59 -7.68
CA LEU A 103 21.79 -19.13 -7.60
C LEU A 103 22.23 -18.48 -8.92
N GLN A 104 23.21 -19.06 -9.61
CA GLN A 104 23.72 -18.50 -10.87
C GLN A 104 22.67 -18.49 -11.98
N GLN A 105 21.93 -19.60 -12.14
CA GLN A 105 20.85 -19.68 -13.14
C GLN A 105 19.67 -18.78 -12.77
N TYR A 106 19.33 -18.67 -11.48
CA TYR A 106 18.33 -17.71 -11.03
C TYR A 106 18.73 -16.25 -11.33
N CYS A 107 19.98 -15.86 -11.03
CA CYS A 107 20.47 -14.51 -11.34
C CYS A 107 20.45 -14.22 -12.85
N ALA A 108 20.78 -15.20 -13.70
CA ALA A 108 20.70 -15.06 -15.15
C ALA A 108 19.26 -14.86 -15.65
N GLU A 109 18.29 -15.62 -15.11
CA GLU A 109 16.86 -15.44 -15.41
C GLU A 109 16.36 -14.04 -15.03
N VAL A 110 16.73 -13.56 -13.84
CA VAL A 110 16.32 -12.23 -13.35
C VAL A 110 16.94 -11.12 -14.19
N ALA A 111 18.23 -11.24 -14.53
CA ALA A 111 18.90 -10.28 -15.40
C ALA A 111 18.27 -10.22 -16.79
N ALA A 112 17.89 -11.38 -17.35
CA ALA A 112 17.19 -11.44 -18.63
C ALA A 112 15.79 -10.80 -18.55
N ALA A 113 15.04 -11.03 -17.47
CA ALA A 113 13.73 -10.40 -17.26
C ALA A 113 13.83 -8.86 -17.17
N TRP A 114 14.82 -8.35 -16.44
CA TRP A 114 15.04 -6.90 -16.31
C TRP A 114 15.44 -6.26 -17.64
N ALA A 115 16.22 -6.94 -18.47
CA ALA A 115 16.56 -6.46 -19.81
C ALA A 115 15.33 -6.38 -20.73
N GLU A 116 14.41 -7.34 -20.61
CA GLU A 116 13.16 -7.37 -21.37
C GLU A 116 12.19 -6.27 -20.90
N ASP A 117 12.08 -6.03 -19.60
CA ASP A 117 11.25 -4.94 -19.06
C ASP A 117 11.81 -3.56 -19.46
N ALA A 118 13.13 -3.37 -19.40
CA ALA A 118 13.78 -2.16 -19.90
C ALA A 118 13.52 -1.94 -21.41
N ARG A 119 13.44 -3.03 -22.20
CA ARG A 119 13.07 -2.97 -23.62
C ARG A 119 11.61 -2.54 -23.79
N ARG A 120 10.70 -3.10 -22.98
CA ARG A 120 9.27 -2.77 -23.00
C ARG A 120 9.02 -1.31 -22.62
N GLU A 121 9.71 -0.80 -21.60
CA GLU A 121 9.63 0.60 -21.17
C GLU A 121 10.05 1.59 -22.26
N ARG A 122 11.07 1.25 -23.05
CA ARG A 122 11.47 2.08 -24.21
C ARG A 122 10.39 2.14 -25.27
N VAL A 123 9.69 1.04 -25.51
CA VAL A 123 8.59 0.98 -26.48
C VAL A 123 7.36 1.72 -25.96
N THR A 124 6.99 1.54 -24.69
CA THR A 124 5.83 2.21 -24.08
C THR A 124 6.06 3.71 -23.94
N SER A 125 7.27 4.16 -23.57
CA SER A 125 7.62 5.59 -23.51
C SER A 125 7.60 6.27 -24.88
N ALA A 126 8.01 5.58 -25.94
CA ALA A 126 7.85 6.08 -27.30
C ALA A 126 6.37 6.16 -27.72
N ARG A 127 5.54 5.22 -27.27
CA ARG A 127 4.10 5.20 -27.54
C ARG A 127 3.34 6.27 -26.75
N SER A 128 3.68 6.48 -25.48
CA SER A 128 3.07 7.52 -24.64
C SER A 128 3.39 8.92 -25.17
N ARG A 129 4.63 9.16 -25.60
CA ARG A 129 5.02 10.42 -26.25
C ARG A 129 4.18 10.71 -27.50
N ARG A 130 3.85 9.69 -28.31
CA ARG A 130 2.98 9.85 -29.49
C ARG A 130 1.52 10.13 -29.11
N LEU A 131 1.04 9.55 -28.01
CA LEU A 131 -0.31 9.78 -27.51
C LEU A 131 -0.45 11.18 -26.90
N GLU A 132 0.55 11.65 -26.16
CA GLU A 132 0.57 13.01 -25.61
C GLU A 132 0.58 14.09 -26.70
N LEU A 133 1.32 13.87 -27.79
CA LEU A 133 1.31 14.77 -28.95
C LEU A 133 -0.06 14.81 -29.65
N ARG A 134 -0.78 13.68 -29.72
CA ARG A 134 -2.15 13.63 -30.25
C ARG A 134 -3.13 14.32 -29.31
N LYS A 135 -3.02 14.08 -28.00
CA LYS A 135 -3.88 14.70 -26.99
C LYS A 135 -3.72 16.21 -26.95
N ARG A 136 -2.49 16.73 -27.05
CA ARG A 136 -2.22 18.18 -27.17
C ARG A 136 -2.77 18.81 -28.45
N ARG A 137 -2.95 18.01 -29.51
CA ARG A 137 -3.55 18.46 -30.78
C ARG A 137 -5.07 18.41 -30.74
N ASP A 138 -5.63 17.41 -30.05
CA ASP A 138 -7.07 17.11 -30.05
C ASP A 138 -7.80 17.66 -28.80
N GLU A 139 -7.12 18.30 -27.82
CA GLU A 139 -7.77 18.96 -26.69
C GLU A 139 -8.34 20.34 -27.09
N PRO A 140 -9.68 20.53 -27.17
CA PRO A 140 -10.26 21.87 -27.15
C PRO A 140 -10.01 22.51 -25.78
N ARG A 141 -9.74 23.81 -25.79
CA ARG A 141 -9.28 24.66 -24.68
C ARG A 141 -10.34 24.91 -23.59
N THR A 142 -11.15 23.90 -23.25
CA THR A 142 -12.38 23.99 -22.42
C THR A 142 -12.37 23.12 -21.16
N GLY A 143 -11.30 22.37 -20.87
CA GLY A 143 -11.21 21.49 -19.69
C GLY A 143 -10.99 22.19 -18.34
N GLY A 144 -10.58 23.46 -18.34
CA GLY A 144 -10.30 24.22 -17.11
C GLY A 144 -11.55 24.74 -16.38
N ALA A 145 -12.64 25.00 -17.11
CA ALA A 145 -13.83 25.64 -16.53
C ALA A 145 -14.67 24.66 -15.68
N LEU A 146 -14.78 23.40 -16.11
CA LEU A 146 -15.55 22.38 -15.38
C LEU A 146 -14.87 21.88 -14.10
N SER A 147 -13.53 21.78 -14.11
CA SER A 147 -12.77 21.42 -12.92
C SER A 147 -12.78 22.55 -11.88
N ALA A 148 -12.66 23.81 -12.32
CA ALA A 148 -12.81 24.97 -11.45
C ALA A 148 -14.23 25.09 -10.85
N ALA A 149 -15.28 24.81 -11.64
CA ALA A 149 -16.66 24.82 -11.15
C ALA A 149 -16.92 23.71 -10.13
N ALA A 150 -16.39 22.50 -10.34
CA ALA A 150 -16.53 21.39 -9.39
C ALA A 150 -15.83 21.68 -8.05
N ILE A 151 -14.63 22.26 -8.09
CA ILE A 151 -13.88 22.66 -6.89
C ILE A 151 -14.59 23.81 -6.16
N GLY A 152 -15.08 24.82 -6.90
CA GLY A 152 -15.86 25.91 -6.32
C GLY A 152 -17.16 25.46 -5.67
N THR A 153 -17.84 24.47 -6.25
CA THR A 153 -19.10 23.91 -5.70
C THR A 153 -18.85 23.12 -4.42
N LEU A 154 -17.76 22.33 -4.36
CA LEU A 154 -17.38 21.59 -3.16
C LEU A 154 -16.93 22.53 -2.02
N PHE A 155 -16.19 23.59 -2.34
CA PHE A 155 -15.74 24.57 -1.36
C PHE A 155 -16.89 25.43 -0.83
N GLY A 156 -17.81 25.85 -1.72
CA GLY A 156 -19.04 26.55 -1.33
C GLY A 156 -19.96 25.69 -0.45
N PHE A 157 -20.07 24.40 -0.75
CA PHE A 157 -20.85 23.46 0.07
C PHE A 157 -20.25 23.27 1.46
N ALA A 158 -18.93 23.14 1.58
CA ALA A 158 -18.25 23.00 2.86
C ALA A 158 -18.42 24.25 3.76
N ILE A 159 -18.35 25.45 3.18
CA ILE A 159 -18.53 26.71 3.92
C ILE A 159 -19.99 26.90 4.34
N ALA A 160 -20.95 26.60 3.46
CA ALA A 160 -22.38 26.68 3.79
C ALA A 160 -22.76 25.70 4.91
N PHE A 161 -22.15 24.51 4.93
CA PHE A 161 -22.37 23.51 5.98
C PHE A 161 -21.81 23.96 7.34
N LEU A 162 -20.62 24.58 7.35
CA LEU A 162 -20.00 25.15 8.55
C LEU A 162 -20.76 26.38 9.07
N SER A 163 -21.36 27.18 8.18
CA SER A 163 -22.13 28.37 8.54
C SER A 163 -23.53 28.06 9.09
N SER A 164 -24.14 26.92 8.75
CA SER A 164 -25.50 26.59 9.21
C SER A 164 -25.56 25.93 10.60
N GLY A 165 -24.41 25.51 11.15
CA GLY A 165 -24.29 24.91 12.49
C GLY A 165 -24.13 25.89 13.65
N SER A 166 -24.20 27.20 13.38
CA SER A 166 -24.10 28.27 14.40
C SER A 166 -25.50 28.82 14.72
N ARG A 167 -26.33 28.03 15.39
CA ARG A 167 -27.45 28.52 16.21
C ARG A 167 -27.58 27.67 17.46
#